data_AF-A0A1U7P197-F1
#
_entry.id   AF-A0A1U7P197-F1
#
_cell.length_a   1.000
_cell.length_b   1.000
_cell.length_c   1.000
_cell.angle_alpha   90.00
_cell.angle_beta   90.00
_cell.angle_gamma   90.00
#
_symmetry.space_group_name_H-M   'P 1'
#
loop_
_entity.id
_entity.type
_entity.pdbx_description
1 polymer ?
#
loop_
_entity_poly.entity_id
_entity_poly.type
_entity_poly.pdbx_seq_one_letter_code
_entity_poly.pdbx_strand_id
1 'polypeptide(L)'
;MNGYKIVRFDAGTLPAQDVVLTLSGIKLSVNDPTCKAVENQLVCKIGNVTAQTGYVLPARGVVVEAEYKRPGSATVYKLATD
;
A
#
# COMPACT_ATOMS: atom_id res chain seq x y z
N MET A 1 -17.78 -11.77 -5.08
CA MET A 1 -17.11 -10.61 -4.43
C MET A 1 -15.61 -10.88 -4.44
N ASN A 2 -14.92 -10.21 -5.36
CA ASN A 2 -13.52 -10.46 -5.62
C ASN A 2 -12.67 -9.99 -4.42
N GLY A 3 -11.85 -10.90 -3.89
CA GLY A 3 -11.10 -10.72 -2.64
C GLY A 3 -9.85 -9.86 -2.77
N TYR A 4 -9.94 -8.74 -3.48
CA TYR A 4 -8.84 -7.80 -3.65
C TYR A 4 -9.16 -6.44 -3.02
N LYS A 5 -8.14 -5.81 -2.46
CA LYS A 5 -8.15 -4.38 -2.08
C LYS A 5 -7.34 -3.61 -3.11
N ILE A 6 -7.84 -2.45 -3.52
CA ILE A 6 -7.13 -1.56 -4.43
C ILE A 6 -6.75 -0.33 -3.64
N VAL A 7 -5.45 -0.13 -3.42
CA VAL A 7 -4.93 1.12 -2.86
C VAL A 7 -4.69 2.06 -4.03
N ARG A 8 -5.41 3.18 -4.05
CA ARG A 8 -5.19 4.23 -5.03
C ARG A 8 -4.57 5.44 -4.36
N PHE A 9 -3.48 5.93 -4.94
CA PHE A 9 -2.78 7.12 -4.46
C PHE A 9 -3.35 8.41 -5.07
N ASP A 10 -4.68 8.44 -5.25
CA ASP A 10 -5.43 9.38 -6.10
C ASP A 10 -5.50 10.83 -5.58
N ALA A 11 -4.67 11.21 -4.60
CA ALA A 11 -4.61 12.58 -4.18
C ALA A 11 -3.80 13.42 -5.19
N GLY A 12 -4.30 13.57 -6.43
CA GLY A 12 -3.75 14.46 -7.47
C GLY A 12 -3.00 13.77 -8.62
N THR A 13 -2.35 14.60 -9.45
CA THR A 13 -1.63 14.21 -10.68
C THR A 13 -0.15 13.86 -10.46
N LEU A 14 0.34 13.96 -9.22
CA LEU A 14 1.75 13.75 -8.91
C LEU A 14 1.99 12.29 -8.50
N PRO A 15 3.13 11.70 -8.90
CA PRO A 15 3.47 10.34 -8.49
C PRO A 15 3.65 10.27 -6.97
N ALA A 16 3.37 9.10 -6.40
CA ALA A 16 3.70 8.77 -5.02
C ALA A 16 5.14 8.25 -4.95
N GLN A 17 5.92 8.77 -4.01
CA GLN A 17 7.31 8.37 -3.75
C GLN A 17 7.41 7.66 -2.41
N ASP A 18 8.41 6.79 -2.28
CA ASP A 18 8.69 6.02 -1.06
C ASP A 18 7.45 5.30 -0.50
N VAL A 19 6.63 4.73 -1.38
CA VAL A 19 5.39 4.04 -1.01
C VAL A 19 5.71 2.82 -0.16
N VAL A 20 5.11 2.79 1.02
CA VAL A 20 5.11 1.66 1.94
C VAL A 20 3.65 1.26 2.20
N LEU A 21 3.34 -0.01 2.01
CA LEU A 21 2.05 -0.59 2.42
C LEU A 21 2.23 -1.45 3.65
N THR A 22 1.35 -1.29 4.62
CA THR A 22 1.26 -2.14 5.81
C THR A 22 -0.07 -2.88 5.76
N LEU A 23 -0.02 -4.21 5.70
CA LEU A 23 -1.18 -5.07 5.73
C LEU A 23 -1.30 -5.71 7.11
N SER A 24 -2.47 -5.62 7.72
CA SER A 24 -2.79 -6.23 9.01
C SER A 24 -3.98 -7.19 8.85
N GLY A 25 -3.83 -8.44 9.29
CA GLY A 25 -4.88 -9.44 9.14
C GLY A 25 -4.43 -10.85 9.53
N ILE A 26 -5.38 -11.79 9.49
CA ILE A 26 -5.13 -13.20 9.83
C ILE A 26 -4.65 -13.95 8.58
N LYS A 27 -3.56 -14.72 8.70
CA LYS A 27 -3.00 -15.58 7.63
C LYS A 27 -2.66 -14.80 6.34
N LEU A 28 -1.98 -13.66 6.50
CA LEU A 28 -1.44 -12.91 5.37
C LEU A 28 -0.39 -13.74 4.64
N SER A 29 -0.63 -14.07 3.38
CA SER A 29 0.36 -14.59 2.46
C SER A 29 0.33 -13.77 1.18
N VAL A 30 1.44 -13.13 0.86
CA VAL A 30 1.59 -12.37 -0.38
C VAL A 30 2.85 -12.88 -1.07
N ASN A 31 2.70 -13.24 -2.34
CA ASN A 31 3.81 -13.67 -3.18
C ASN A 31 4.39 -12.44 -3.91
N ASP A 32 4.90 -11.48 -3.16
CA ASP A 32 5.52 -10.27 -3.71
C ASP A 32 6.87 -10.03 -3.01
N PRO A 33 7.98 -9.93 -3.75
CA PRO A 33 9.32 -9.75 -3.20
C PRO A 33 9.52 -8.42 -2.46
N THR A 34 8.66 -7.43 -2.73
CA THR A 34 8.70 -6.13 -2.02
C THR A 34 8.13 -6.23 -0.61
N CYS A 35 7.38 -7.31 -0.31
CA CYS A 35 6.72 -7.53 0.96
C CYS A 35 7.55 -8.41 1.91
N LYS A 36 7.60 -8.02 3.18
CA LYS A 36 8.21 -8.80 4.26
C LYS A 36 7.26 -8.91 5.43
N ALA A 37 7.20 -10.10 6.04
CA ALA A 37 6.50 -10.29 7.30
C ALA A 37 7.26 -9.58 8.41
N VAL A 38 6.56 -8.70 9.14
CA VAL A 38 7.07 -7.97 10.29
C VAL A 38 6.05 -8.17 11.40
N GLU A 39 6.43 -8.94 12.42
CA GLU A 39 5.53 -9.35 13.50
C GLU A 39 4.23 -9.99 12.97
N ASN A 40 3.07 -9.40 13.28
CA ASN A 40 1.75 -9.83 12.83
C ASN A 40 1.25 -9.07 11.59
N GLN A 41 2.14 -8.32 10.93
CA GLN A 41 1.84 -7.50 9.77
C GLN A 41 2.71 -7.90 8.58
N LEU A 42 2.28 -7.49 7.39
CA LEU A 42 3.08 -7.59 6.19
C LEU A 42 3.39 -6.19 5.68
N VAL A 43 4.67 -5.86 5.56
CA VAL A 43 5.13 -4.54 5.13
C VAL A 43 5.73 -4.65 3.73
N CYS A 44 5.13 -3.95 2.75
CA CYS A 44 5.55 -3.92 1.35
C CYS A 44 6.17 -2.59 0.98
N LYS A 45 7.44 -2.60 0.57
CA LYS A 45 8.17 -1.40 0.13
C LYS A 45 8.15 -1.32 -1.39
N ILE A 46 7.16 -0.62 -1.91
CA ILE A 46 6.87 -0.54 -3.36
C ILE A 46 7.77 0.49 -4.04
N GLY A 47 8.16 1.55 -3.32
CA GLY A 47 8.98 2.63 -3.88
C GLY A 47 8.12 3.65 -4.64
N ASN A 48 8.44 3.94 -5.89
CA ASN A 48 7.75 5.00 -6.64
C ASN A 48 6.57 4.44 -7.44
N VAL A 49 5.38 5.00 -7.23
CA VAL A 49 4.15 4.63 -7.94
C VAL A 49 3.71 5.83 -8.79
N THR A 50 3.51 5.60 -10.08
CA THR A 50 3.01 6.64 -11.00
C THR A 50 1.59 7.06 -10.61
N ALA A 51 1.26 8.33 -10.86
CA ALA A 51 -0.09 8.84 -10.63
C ALA A 51 -1.13 7.95 -11.35
N GLN A 52 -2.29 7.74 -10.73
CA GLN A 52 -3.40 6.93 -11.24
C GLN A 52 -3.18 5.41 -11.29
N THR A 53 -2.02 4.92 -10.85
CA THR A 53 -1.80 3.47 -10.71
C THR A 53 -2.35 2.98 -9.38
N GLY A 54 -3.27 2.03 -9.43
CA GLY A 54 -3.77 1.32 -8.24
C GLY A 54 -2.93 0.09 -7.95
N TYR A 55 -2.56 -0.12 -6.69
CA TYR A 55 -1.90 -1.35 -6.26
C TYR A 55 -2.95 -2.34 -5.76
N VAL A 56 -2.99 -3.52 -6.38
CA VAL A 56 -4.02 -4.54 -6.11
C VAL A 56 -3.44 -5.61 -5.20
N LEU A 57 -4.01 -5.73 -4.00
CA LEU A 57 -3.60 -6.72 -3.01
C LEU A 57 -4.66 -7.82 -2.88
N PRO A 58 -4.29 -9.11 -2.98
CA PRO A 58 -5.20 -10.22 -2.73
C PRO A 58 -5.40 -10.38 -1.21
N ALA A 59 -6.39 -9.68 -0.66
CA ALA A 59 -6.52 -9.55 0.79
C ALA A 59 -8.00 -9.53 1.20
N ARG A 60 -8.50 -10.67 1.70
CA ARG A 60 -9.83 -10.77 2.34
C ARG A 60 -9.71 -10.56 3.84
N GLY A 61 -10.48 -9.63 4.40
CA GLY A 61 -10.46 -9.36 5.85
C GLY A 61 -9.14 -8.76 6.34
N VAL A 62 -8.48 -8.01 5.47
CA VAL A 62 -7.18 -7.38 5.72
C VAL A 62 -7.37 -5.87 5.70
N VAL A 63 -6.86 -5.21 6.72
CA VAL A 63 -6.74 -3.76 6.76
C VAL A 63 -5.45 -3.39 6.04
N VAL A 64 -5.53 -2.45 5.10
CA VAL A 64 -4.35 -1.96 4.38
C VAL A 64 -4.16 -0.49 4.72
N GLU A 65 -2.97 -0.17 5.20
CA GLU A 65 -2.49 1.18 5.40
C GLU A 65 -1.40 1.46 4.36
N ALA A 66 -1.36 2.68 3.83
CA ALA A 66 -0.36 3.13 2.88
C ALA A 66 0.26 4.42 3.38
N GLU A 67 1.58 4.50 3.35
CA GLU A 67 2.34 5.73 3.59
C GLU A 67 3.12 6.08 2.33
N TYR A 68 3.10 7.36 1.95
CA TYR A 68 3.86 7.85 0.80
C TYR A 68 4.18 9.34 0.90
N LYS A 69 5.17 9.77 0.12
CA LYS A 69 5.54 11.18 -0.06
C LYS A 69 5.18 11.64 -1.46
N ARG A 70 5.12 12.96 -1.65
CA ARG A 70 5.04 13.55 -3.00
C ARG A 70 6.36 14.22 -3.35
N PRO A 71 6.73 14.25 -4.63
CA PRO A 71 7.90 14.99 -5.09
C PRO A 71 7.89 16.42 -4.55
N GLY A 72 8.98 16.83 -3.90
CA GLY A 72 9.13 18.18 -3.34
C GLY A 72 8.33 18.47 -2.07
N SER A 73 7.68 17.47 -1.46
CA SER A 73 6.95 17.61 -0.21
C SER A 73 7.62 16.80 0.90
N ALA A 74 7.83 17.43 2.06
CA ALA A 74 8.23 16.74 3.28
C ALA A 74 7.05 16.04 3.98
N THR A 75 5.82 16.27 3.51
CA THR A 75 4.61 15.71 4.08
C THR A 75 4.49 14.22 3.74
N VAL A 76 4.30 13.41 4.76
CA VAL A 76 3.92 11.99 4.62
C VAL A 76 2.40 11.90 4.62
N TYR A 77 1.86 11.29 3.58
CA TYR A 77 0.44 11.03 3.42
C TYR A 77 0.14 9.61 3.87
N LYS A 78 -0.97 9.44 4.61
CA LYS A 78 -1.45 8.13 5.05
C LYS A 78 -2.82 7.84 4.45
N LEU A 79 -3.02 6.64 3.93
CA LEU A 79 -4.31 6.12 3.46
C LEU A 79 -4.61 4.85 4.24
N ALA A 80 -5.81 4.72 4.77
CA ALA A 80 -6.30 3.47 5.34
C ALA A 80 -7.50 3.02 4.51
N THR A 81 -7.52 1.74 4.13
CA THR A 81 -8.67 1.11 3.49
C THR A 81 -9.21 0.00 4.39
N ASP A 82 -10.47 0.13 4.80
CA ASP A 82 -11.29 -0.86 5.49
C ASP A 82 -11.87 -1.89 4.52
#